data_AF-A0A956R8E2-F1
#
_entry.id   AF-A0A956R8E2-F1
#
_cell.length_a   1.000
_cell.length_b   1.000
_cell.length_c   1.000
_cell.angle_alpha   90.00
_cell.angle_beta   90.00
_cell.angle_gamma   90.00
#
_symmetry.space_group_name_H-M   'P 1'
#
loop_
_entity.id
_entity.type
_entity.pdbx_description
1 polymer ?
#
loop_
_entity_poly.entity_id
_entity_poly.type
_entity_poly.pdbx_seq_one_letter_code
_entity_poly.pdbx_strand_id
1 'polypeptide(L)'
;MTRAHRLMIRCRRWGPSLSLTMVLAAACAGDGDDGSGGACMIGQPVACTCPDGSASTQPCLASGTLGPCTCSDATGGTQTEGDTQTTDPSGDTTAGGSCGNGVEDPGECTTGDPAYCPQDCEGDDTTTGPGECTDDGPIYATLVPSVASRWESGALVGFAAGQALCRETAMAEGVPEGGLVTVCDYVQVLQAELAGELAAVPMGTTAWLHRTTLADVMGVPSEPGVGGRCAEWSTVANDLADGEYVEFLGGGMVSYVLDDDTFYDGVDTTHTQPGTLECGTQMRAILCCHPSCTP
;
A
#
# COMPACT_ATOMS: atom_id res chain seq x y z
N MET A 1 -8.76 -38.23 59.41
CA MET A 1 -7.29 -38.24 59.55
C MET A 1 -6.70 -37.35 58.45
N THR A 2 -6.47 -36.10 58.78
CA THR A 2 -6.06 -35.01 57.89
C THR A 2 -4.54 -35.02 57.74
N ARG A 3 -4.03 -35.30 56.54
CA ARG A 3 -2.60 -35.14 56.20
C ARG A 3 -2.40 -33.83 55.45
N ALA A 4 -1.76 -32.88 56.11
CA ALA A 4 -1.29 -31.63 55.54
C ALA A 4 -0.02 -31.88 54.71
N HIS A 5 -0.05 -31.54 53.42
CA HIS A 5 1.14 -31.47 52.57
C HIS A 5 1.77 -30.08 52.67
N ARG A 6 3.01 -30.01 53.18
CA ARG A 6 3.90 -28.86 53.12
C ARG A 6 4.44 -28.73 51.69
N LEU A 7 4.09 -27.65 50.99
CA LEU A 7 4.75 -27.23 49.75
C LEU A 7 5.89 -26.25 50.10
N MET A 8 7.13 -26.61 49.77
CA MET A 8 8.30 -25.74 49.95
C MET A 8 8.38 -24.73 48.79
N ILE A 9 8.30 -23.45 49.12
CA ILE A 9 8.59 -22.33 48.22
C ILE A 9 10.11 -22.16 48.17
N ARG A 10 10.73 -22.38 47.00
CA ARG A 10 12.13 -22.00 46.74
C ARG A 10 12.15 -20.64 46.05
N CYS A 11 12.56 -19.60 46.79
CA CYS A 11 12.98 -18.33 46.20
C CYS A 11 14.28 -18.53 45.42
N ARG A 12 14.26 -18.34 44.10
CA ARG A 12 15.47 -18.07 43.32
C ARG A 12 15.54 -16.57 43.02
N ARG A 13 16.65 -15.99 43.47
CA ARG A 13 17.02 -14.58 43.40
C ARG A 13 17.92 -14.42 42.17
N TRP A 14 17.42 -13.80 41.09
CA TRP A 14 18.21 -13.39 39.93
C TRP A 14 17.95 -11.91 39.68
N GLY A 15 19.03 -11.15 39.61
CA GLY A 15 19.11 -9.75 39.21
C GLY A 15 20.60 -9.43 39.00
N PRO A 16 20.93 -8.30 38.36
CA PRO A 16 20.66 -8.03 36.95
C PRO A 16 21.99 -7.88 36.19
N SER A 17 21.96 -7.96 34.86
CA SER A 17 23.07 -7.49 34.02
C SER A 17 22.49 -6.79 32.80
N LEU A 18 22.17 -5.51 32.99
CA LEU A 18 21.97 -4.55 31.90
C LEU A 18 23.32 -4.34 31.22
N SER A 19 23.46 -4.77 29.97
CA SER A 19 24.50 -4.27 29.07
C SER A 19 23.81 -3.32 28.10
N LEU A 20 24.02 -2.02 28.33
CA LEU A 20 23.53 -0.92 27.51
C LEU A 20 24.51 -0.74 26.34
N THR A 21 24.18 -1.24 25.17
CA THR A 21 24.96 -0.99 23.94
C THR A 21 24.29 0.19 23.22
N MET A 22 24.85 1.40 23.41
CA MET A 22 24.52 2.56 22.57
C MET A 22 25.04 2.28 21.15
N VAL A 23 24.14 2.13 20.18
CA VAL A 23 24.47 2.25 18.76
C VAL A 23 24.17 3.69 18.37
N LEU A 24 25.23 4.48 18.18
CA LEU A 24 25.17 5.80 17.57
C LEU A 24 24.88 5.60 16.07
N ALA A 25 23.66 5.87 15.63
CA ALA A 25 23.37 6.06 14.21
C ALA A 25 23.80 7.50 13.84
N ALA A 26 24.84 7.62 13.03
CA ALA A 26 25.24 8.89 12.44
C ALA A 26 24.21 9.29 11.39
N ALA A 27 23.44 10.34 11.65
CA ALA A 27 22.65 11.02 10.64
C ALA A 27 23.60 11.76 9.69
N CYS A 28 23.67 11.30 8.44
CA CYS A 28 24.31 12.05 7.37
C CYS A 28 23.33 13.12 6.88
N ALA A 29 23.50 14.34 7.39
CA ALA A 29 23.02 15.54 6.71
C ALA A 29 24.08 15.90 5.65
N GLY A 30 23.72 15.78 4.38
CA GLY A 30 24.54 16.17 3.25
C GLY A 30 23.73 17.00 2.29
N ASP A 31 23.87 18.33 2.41
CA ASP A 31 23.60 19.27 1.32
C ASP A 31 24.69 19.09 0.26
N GLY A 32 24.30 18.97 -1.01
CA GLY A 32 25.19 19.14 -2.15
C GLY A 32 25.30 17.91 -3.05
N ASP A 33 24.90 18.12 -4.30
CA ASP A 33 25.14 17.30 -5.48
C ASP A 33 26.51 16.58 -5.44
N ASP A 34 26.48 15.27 -5.29
CA ASP A 34 27.44 14.35 -5.89
C ASP A 34 26.89 12.92 -5.76
N GLY A 35 26.77 12.22 -6.88
CA GLY A 35 26.15 10.91 -7.01
C GLY A 35 26.83 9.79 -6.20
N SER A 36 26.59 9.78 -4.89
CA SER A 36 26.82 8.62 -4.03
C SER A 36 25.53 7.83 -3.93
N GLY A 37 25.50 6.69 -4.60
CA GLY A 37 24.43 5.70 -4.48
C GLY A 37 24.28 5.24 -3.04
N GLY A 38 23.44 5.96 -2.28
CA GLY A 38 22.90 5.45 -1.03
C GLY A 38 22.14 4.19 -1.35
N ALA A 39 22.64 3.05 -0.87
CA ALA A 39 21.95 1.78 -1.00
C ALA A 39 20.57 1.93 -0.34
N CYS A 40 19.52 1.96 -1.15
CA CYS A 40 18.16 1.91 -0.67
C CYS A 40 17.79 0.45 -0.37
N MET A 41 16.86 0.21 0.55
CA MET A 41 16.34 -1.13 0.77
C MET A 41 15.27 -1.44 -0.28
N ILE A 42 15.40 -2.58 -0.97
CA ILE A 42 14.47 -3.01 -2.02
C ILE A 42 13.03 -2.91 -1.51
N GLY A 43 12.18 -2.21 -2.27
CA GLY A 43 10.76 -2.01 -1.91
C GLY A 43 10.47 -0.92 -0.87
N GLN A 44 11.47 -0.21 -0.35
CA GLN A 44 11.22 1.01 0.42
C GLN A 44 10.97 2.19 -0.54
N PRO A 45 9.87 2.94 -0.35
CA PRO A 45 9.70 4.23 -1.03
C PRO A 45 10.70 5.23 -0.44
N VAL A 46 11.39 5.95 -1.31
CA VAL A 46 12.30 7.04 -0.92
C VAL A 46 11.69 8.34 -1.40
N ALA A 47 11.62 9.35 -0.54
CA ALA A 47 11.12 10.67 -0.93
C ALA A 47 11.97 11.26 -2.06
N CYS A 48 11.33 11.92 -3.01
CA CYS A 48 11.97 12.63 -4.10
C CYS A 48 11.18 13.91 -4.42
N THR A 49 11.83 14.86 -5.07
CA THR A 49 11.20 16.12 -5.49
C THR A 49 11.01 16.08 -7.00
N CYS A 50 9.79 16.31 -7.45
CA CYS A 50 9.44 16.38 -8.86
C CYS A 50 9.96 17.67 -9.51
N PRO A 51 10.09 17.71 -10.85
CA PRO A 51 10.57 18.91 -11.55
C PRO A 51 9.75 20.18 -11.31
N ASP A 52 8.48 20.03 -10.92
CA ASP A 52 7.56 21.12 -10.54
C ASP A 52 7.71 21.58 -9.08
N GLY A 53 8.59 20.94 -8.30
CA GLY A 53 8.81 21.21 -6.88
C GLY A 53 7.90 20.44 -5.92
N SER A 54 6.97 19.61 -6.43
CA SER A 54 6.12 18.77 -5.59
C SER A 54 6.92 17.61 -4.96
N ALA A 55 6.47 17.13 -3.80
CA ALA A 55 7.04 15.96 -3.15
C ALA A 55 6.38 14.68 -3.70
N SER A 56 7.19 13.67 -4.01
CA SER A 56 6.74 12.35 -4.43
C SER A 56 7.65 11.25 -3.85
N THR A 57 7.47 10.02 -4.29
CA THR A 57 8.29 8.87 -3.90
C THR A 57 8.89 8.18 -5.13
N GLN A 58 10.04 7.55 -4.94
CA GLN A 58 10.67 6.69 -5.94
C GLN A 58 10.91 5.30 -5.33
N PRO A 59 10.69 4.22 -6.10
CA PRO A 59 10.89 2.87 -5.59
C PRO A 59 12.38 2.54 -5.52
N CYS A 60 12.80 1.81 -4.50
CA CYS A 60 14.09 1.15 -4.56
C CYS A 60 14.03 -0.12 -5.42
N LEU A 61 14.74 -0.11 -6.54
CA LEU A 61 14.81 -1.24 -7.48
C LEU A 61 15.61 -2.40 -6.91
N ALA A 62 15.40 -3.61 -7.45
CA ALA A 62 16.12 -4.82 -7.04
C ALA A 62 17.64 -4.73 -7.19
N SER A 63 18.13 -3.82 -8.05
CA SER A 63 19.54 -3.47 -8.22
C SER A 63 20.13 -2.69 -7.04
N GLY A 64 19.33 -2.30 -6.04
CA GLY A 64 19.73 -1.41 -4.95
C GLY A 64 19.87 0.05 -5.38
N THR A 65 19.36 0.40 -6.57
CA THR A 65 19.32 1.76 -7.11
C THR A 65 17.91 2.34 -7.02
N LEU A 66 17.81 3.66 -6.92
CA LEU A 66 16.53 4.35 -6.95
C LEU A 66 15.94 4.31 -8.37
N GLY A 67 14.65 4.01 -8.47
CA GLY A 67 13.87 4.12 -9.70
C GLY A 67 13.47 5.57 -9.99
N PRO A 68 12.72 5.83 -11.07
CA PRO A 68 12.22 7.17 -11.36
C PRO A 68 11.25 7.64 -10.26
N CYS A 69 11.25 8.95 -10.01
CA CYS A 69 10.29 9.61 -9.13
C CYS A 69 8.89 9.53 -9.76
N THR A 70 7.89 9.04 -9.03
CA THR A 70 6.52 8.88 -9.53
C THR A 70 5.79 10.22 -9.50
N CYS A 71 6.23 11.14 -10.33
CA CYS A 71 5.60 12.45 -10.46
C CYS A 71 4.29 12.28 -11.22
N SER A 72 3.19 12.73 -10.63
CA SER A 72 1.93 12.84 -11.36
C SER A 72 2.13 13.85 -12.48
N ASP A 73 1.92 13.43 -13.73
CA ASP A 73 2.01 14.36 -14.87
C ASP A 73 0.95 15.46 -14.69
N ALA A 74 1.41 16.64 -14.29
CA ALA A 74 0.63 17.85 -14.42
C ALA A 74 0.56 18.21 -15.92
N THR A 75 -0.34 17.57 -16.66
CA THR A 75 -0.59 17.86 -18.06
C THR A 75 -1.16 19.28 -18.19
N GLY A 76 -0.27 20.25 -18.37
CA GLY A 76 -0.60 21.67 -18.44
C GLY A 76 0.54 22.52 -18.96
N GLY A 77 1.25 22.07 -19.99
CA GLY A 77 2.36 22.80 -20.60
C GLY A 77 2.25 22.83 -22.12
N THR A 78 1.61 23.87 -22.64
CA THR A 78 1.49 24.19 -24.07
C THR A 78 2.87 24.26 -24.72
N GLN A 79 3.22 23.30 -25.57
CA GLN A 79 4.33 23.45 -26.52
C GLN A 79 3.77 23.80 -27.90
N THR A 80 4.00 25.06 -28.27
CA THR A 80 3.87 25.53 -29.65
C THR A 80 5.17 25.20 -30.37
N GLU A 81 5.15 24.20 -31.24
CA GLU A 81 6.12 24.10 -32.33
C GLU A 81 5.39 24.03 -33.66
N GLY A 82 5.65 25.05 -34.48
CA GLY A 82 5.13 25.18 -35.82
C GLY A 82 6.07 24.53 -36.84
N ASP A 83 5.42 23.81 -37.75
CA ASP A 83 5.70 23.74 -39.18
C ASP A 83 6.96 22.99 -39.64
N THR A 84 6.76 21.89 -40.37
CA THR A 84 7.03 21.82 -41.82
C THR A 84 6.48 20.50 -42.36
N GLN A 85 5.42 20.57 -43.18
CA GLN A 85 5.10 19.51 -44.13
C GLN A 85 6.23 19.38 -45.15
N THR A 86 6.83 18.19 -45.24
CA THR A 86 7.40 17.71 -46.50
C THR A 86 6.63 16.48 -46.93
N THR A 87 5.71 16.70 -47.87
CA THR A 87 5.19 15.67 -48.76
C THR A 87 6.34 15.14 -49.63
N ASP A 88 6.58 13.84 -49.60
CA ASP A 88 7.04 13.14 -50.79
C ASP A 88 6.43 11.72 -50.86
N PRO A 89 5.96 11.27 -52.04
CA PRO A 89 5.17 10.06 -52.21
C PRO A 89 6.08 8.91 -52.62
N SER A 90 6.10 7.83 -51.85
CA SER A 90 6.54 6.53 -52.35
C SER A 90 5.80 5.46 -51.57
N GLY A 91 4.94 4.74 -52.29
CA GLY A 91 4.05 3.75 -51.73
C GLY A 91 4.80 2.57 -51.12
N ASP A 92 4.29 2.15 -49.97
CA ASP A 92 4.12 0.74 -49.66
C ASP A 92 2.81 0.60 -48.90
N THR A 93 1.77 0.21 -49.63
CA THR A 93 0.48 -0.17 -49.09
C THR A 93 0.60 -1.54 -48.46
N THR A 94 1.14 -1.60 -47.24
CA THR A 94 0.97 -2.73 -46.34
C THR A 94 0.91 -2.23 -44.90
N ALA A 95 -0.14 -1.44 -44.59
CA ALA A 95 -0.51 -1.17 -43.19
C ALA A 95 -1.38 -2.34 -42.69
N GLY A 96 -0.83 -3.55 -42.77
CA GLY A 96 -1.34 -4.67 -42.00
C GLY A 96 -0.59 -4.63 -40.68
N GLY A 97 -1.31 -4.35 -39.61
CA GLY A 97 -0.85 -4.65 -38.27
C GLY A 97 -0.34 -6.07 -38.16
N SER A 98 0.50 -6.32 -37.17
CA SER A 98 0.91 -7.69 -36.90
C SER A 98 -0.26 -8.39 -36.20
N CYS A 99 -0.99 -9.23 -36.94
CA CYS A 99 -2.05 -10.07 -36.39
C CYS A 99 -1.58 -10.80 -35.12
N GLY A 100 -2.34 -10.66 -34.02
CA GLY A 100 -2.05 -11.14 -32.67
C GLY A 100 -1.29 -10.15 -31.80
N ASN A 101 -1.34 -8.84 -32.10
CA ASN A 101 -0.77 -7.79 -31.25
C ASN A 101 -1.72 -7.35 -30.13
N GLY A 102 -2.96 -7.84 -30.10
CA GLY A 102 -3.98 -7.50 -29.11
C GLY A 102 -4.65 -6.14 -29.35
N VAL A 103 -4.49 -5.54 -30.53
CA VAL A 103 -5.13 -4.27 -30.92
C VAL A 103 -5.83 -4.46 -32.26
N GLU A 104 -7.14 -4.21 -32.30
CA GLU A 104 -7.90 -4.25 -33.56
C GLU A 104 -7.38 -3.17 -34.54
N ASP A 105 -6.68 -3.58 -35.60
CA ASP A 105 -6.29 -2.70 -36.69
C ASP A 105 -7.38 -2.64 -37.79
N PRO A 106 -7.47 -1.54 -38.58
CA PRO A 106 -8.53 -1.36 -39.56
C PRO A 106 -8.58 -2.49 -40.60
N GLY A 107 -9.70 -3.22 -40.64
CA GLY A 107 -9.94 -4.31 -41.60
C GLY A 107 -9.72 -5.70 -41.04
N GLU A 108 -9.09 -5.83 -39.86
CA GLU A 108 -8.81 -7.12 -39.25
C GLU A 108 -10.07 -7.91 -38.89
N CYS A 109 -11.19 -7.23 -38.61
CA CYS A 109 -12.43 -7.88 -38.14
C CYS A 109 -13.47 -8.08 -39.23
N THR A 110 -13.13 -7.79 -40.48
CA THR A 110 -14.03 -7.99 -41.61
C THR A 110 -13.70 -9.32 -42.29
N THR A 111 -14.56 -10.34 -42.10
CA THR A 111 -14.37 -11.64 -42.74
C THR A 111 -14.28 -11.51 -44.26
N GLY A 112 -13.12 -11.88 -44.81
CA GLY A 112 -12.83 -11.79 -46.25
C GLY A 112 -11.94 -10.62 -46.64
N ASP A 113 -11.57 -9.74 -45.72
CA ASP A 113 -10.56 -8.72 -45.93
C ASP A 113 -9.13 -9.35 -45.95
N PRO A 114 -8.19 -8.86 -46.78
CA PRO A 114 -6.80 -9.31 -46.74
C PRO A 114 -6.11 -9.13 -45.38
N ALA A 115 -6.59 -8.19 -44.56
CA ALA A 115 -6.12 -7.96 -43.20
C ALA A 115 -6.82 -8.85 -42.16
N TYR A 116 -7.77 -9.72 -42.54
CA TYR A 116 -8.59 -10.46 -41.57
C TYR A 116 -7.76 -11.24 -40.54
N CYS A 117 -7.85 -10.83 -39.28
CA CYS A 117 -7.18 -11.43 -38.12
C CYS A 117 -8.20 -11.69 -37.01
N PRO A 118 -8.78 -12.90 -36.92
CA PRO A 118 -9.76 -13.21 -35.89
C PRO A 118 -9.21 -13.11 -34.46
N GLN A 119 -7.88 -13.16 -34.26
CA GLN A 119 -7.23 -13.08 -32.96
C GLN A 119 -7.33 -11.70 -32.30
N ASP A 120 -7.39 -10.64 -33.09
CA ASP A 120 -7.52 -9.26 -32.60
C ASP A 120 -8.98 -8.77 -32.66
N CYS A 121 -9.92 -9.65 -33.04
CA CYS A 121 -11.26 -9.28 -33.51
C CYS A 121 -12.44 -9.78 -32.69
N GLU A 122 -12.17 -10.26 -31.50
CA GLU A 122 -13.15 -10.36 -30.45
C GLU A 122 -12.53 -9.68 -29.24
N GLY A 123 -13.29 -8.80 -28.58
CA GLY A 123 -12.95 -8.26 -27.27
C GLY A 123 -13.01 -9.35 -26.19
N ASP A 124 -12.36 -10.47 -26.43
CA ASP A 124 -11.99 -11.42 -25.41
C ASP A 124 -10.64 -10.93 -24.89
N ASP A 125 -10.75 -10.13 -23.84
CA ASP A 125 -9.72 -9.52 -23.01
C ASP A 125 -8.85 -10.60 -22.34
N THR A 126 -8.25 -11.47 -23.15
CA THR A 126 -7.44 -12.62 -22.74
C THR A 126 -5.98 -12.38 -23.09
N THR A 127 -5.57 -11.11 -23.20
CA THR A 127 -4.17 -10.76 -22.98
C THR A 127 -3.83 -11.08 -21.52
N THR A 128 -3.51 -12.36 -21.31
CA THR A 128 -2.85 -12.91 -20.13
C THR A 128 -1.43 -12.33 -20.08
N GLY A 129 -1.34 -11.02 -19.88
CA GLY A 129 -0.22 -10.40 -19.21
C GLY A 129 -0.21 -10.85 -17.74
N PRO A 130 0.94 -10.82 -17.05
CA PRO A 130 1.00 -11.17 -15.65
C PRO A 130 0.29 -10.08 -14.84
N GLY A 131 -1.00 -10.26 -14.58
CA GLY A 131 -1.80 -9.34 -13.77
C GLY A 131 -3.24 -9.21 -14.25
N GLU A 132 -3.97 -10.32 -14.41
CA GLU A 132 -5.43 -10.26 -14.44
C GLU A 132 -5.90 -9.87 -13.02
N CYS A 133 -6.03 -8.57 -12.78
CA CYS A 133 -6.85 -8.09 -11.71
C CYS A 133 -8.28 -8.50 -12.10
N THR A 134 -8.88 -9.43 -11.37
CA THR A 134 -10.24 -9.88 -11.68
C THR A 134 -11.22 -8.77 -11.30
N ASP A 135 -11.76 -8.05 -12.27
CA ASP A 135 -12.84 -7.07 -12.08
C ASP A 135 -14.10 -7.69 -11.40
N ASP A 136 -14.20 -9.02 -11.41
CA ASP A 136 -15.30 -9.79 -10.83
C ASP A 136 -14.98 -10.44 -9.46
N GLY A 137 -13.80 -10.17 -8.88
CA GLY A 137 -13.36 -10.77 -7.61
C GLY A 137 -13.79 -9.97 -6.38
N PRO A 138 -13.86 -10.60 -5.18
CA PRO A 138 -14.05 -9.85 -3.94
C PRO A 138 -12.87 -8.92 -3.69
N ILE A 139 -13.14 -7.74 -3.15
CA ILE A 139 -12.10 -6.76 -2.76
C ILE A 139 -11.42 -7.22 -1.46
N TYR A 140 -12.22 -7.57 -0.46
CA TYR A 140 -11.75 -8.09 0.82
C TYR A 140 -11.29 -9.55 0.67
N ALA A 141 -10.03 -9.80 1.02
CA ALA A 141 -9.44 -11.13 0.97
C ALA A 141 -9.49 -11.81 2.35
N THR A 142 -8.90 -11.16 3.35
CA THR A 142 -8.71 -11.73 4.70
C THR A 142 -8.33 -10.65 5.72
N LEU A 143 -8.12 -11.03 6.99
CA LEU A 143 -7.58 -10.15 8.02
C LEU A 143 -6.42 -10.82 8.76
N VAL A 144 -5.38 -10.05 9.09
CA VAL A 144 -4.33 -10.45 10.03
C VAL A 144 -4.76 -10.02 11.43
N PRO A 145 -5.04 -10.93 12.37
CA PRO A 145 -5.58 -10.56 13.67
C PRO A 145 -4.49 -10.00 14.61
N SER A 146 -4.88 -9.08 15.49
CA SER A 146 -4.09 -8.65 16.66
C SER A 146 -2.64 -8.26 16.33
N VAL A 147 -2.46 -7.23 15.53
CA VAL A 147 -1.17 -6.63 15.17
C VAL A 147 -1.00 -5.29 15.89
N ALA A 148 0.20 -5.03 16.40
CA ALA A 148 0.56 -3.73 16.97
C ALA A 148 0.57 -2.63 15.88
N SER A 149 0.67 -1.35 16.25
CA SER A 149 0.85 -0.27 15.26
C SER A 149 2.17 -0.38 14.49
N ARG A 150 3.22 -0.93 15.12
CA ARG A 150 4.47 -1.25 14.44
C ARG A 150 4.34 -2.62 13.79
N TRP A 151 4.28 -2.64 12.46
CA TRP A 151 4.15 -3.89 11.73
C TRP A 151 5.51 -4.53 11.51
N GLU A 152 5.59 -5.84 11.73
CA GLU A 152 6.82 -6.62 11.63
C GLU A 152 6.51 -7.98 10.98
N SER A 153 7.29 -8.36 9.96
CA SER A 153 7.30 -9.70 9.39
C SER A 153 8.71 -10.05 8.93
N GLY A 154 9.31 -11.05 9.57
CA GLY A 154 10.72 -11.40 9.36
C GLY A 154 11.65 -10.21 9.63
N ALA A 155 12.34 -9.75 8.59
CA ALA A 155 13.23 -8.58 8.65
C ALA A 155 12.56 -7.27 8.18
N LEU A 156 11.31 -7.34 7.71
CA LEU A 156 10.56 -6.18 7.24
C LEU A 156 9.90 -5.46 8.41
N VAL A 157 9.78 -4.14 8.28
CA VAL A 157 9.11 -3.25 9.25
C VAL A 157 8.18 -2.30 8.49
N GLY A 158 7.13 -1.82 9.16
CA GLY A 158 6.25 -0.79 8.62
C GLY A 158 5.31 -1.33 7.56
N PHE A 159 4.89 -0.47 6.64
CA PHE A 159 3.97 -0.86 5.57
C PHE A 159 4.40 -2.12 4.81
N ALA A 160 5.69 -2.24 4.46
CA ALA A 160 6.24 -3.41 3.78
C ALA A 160 6.06 -4.73 4.58
N ALA A 161 6.11 -4.66 5.90
CA ALA A 161 5.80 -5.80 6.76
C ALA A 161 4.32 -6.17 6.72
N GLY A 162 3.42 -5.18 6.77
CA GLY A 162 1.98 -5.41 6.63
C GLY A 162 1.63 -6.08 5.30
N GLN A 163 2.27 -5.64 4.22
CA GLN A 163 2.14 -6.26 2.90
C GLN A 163 2.56 -7.74 2.92
N ALA A 164 3.66 -8.07 3.61
CA ALA A 164 4.10 -9.46 3.77
C ALA A 164 3.13 -10.29 4.61
N LEU A 165 2.65 -9.75 5.74
CA LEU A 165 1.67 -10.41 6.61
C LEU A 165 0.37 -10.73 5.85
N CYS A 166 -0.11 -9.80 5.03
CA CYS A 166 -1.32 -10.03 4.25
C CYS A 166 -1.18 -11.18 3.25
N ARG A 167 -0.07 -11.23 2.51
CA ARG A 167 0.21 -12.35 1.59
C ARG A 167 0.35 -13.67 2.33
N GLU A 168 1.09 -13.70 3.43
CA GLU A 168 1.29 -14.91 4.24
C GLU A 168 -0.03 -15.46 4.78
N THR A 169 -0.89 -14.60 5.33
CA THR A 169 -2.21 -15.00 5.84
C THR A 169 -3.13 -15.47 4.72
N ALA A 170 -3.21 -14.74 3.60
CA ALA A 170 -4.04 -15.14 2.47
C ALA A 170 -3.64 -16.52 1.91
N MET A 171 -2.34 -16.78 1.75
CA MET A 171 -1.84 -18.10 1.35
C MET A 171 -2.19 -19.19 2.36
N ALA A 172 -2.09 -18.90 3.66
CA ALA A 172 -2.44 -19.85 4.72
C ALA A 172 -3.94 -20.20 4.73
N GLU A 173 -4.80 -19.27 4.29
CA GLU A 173 -6.24 -19.48 4.15
C GLU A 173 -6.66 -20.09 2.80
N GLY A 174 -5.69 -20.40 1.94
CA GLY A 174 -5.94 -21.05 0.65
C GLY A 174 -6.48 -20.10 -0.41
N VAL A 175 -6.31 -18.78 -0.24
CA VAL A 175 -6.48 -17.83 -1.35
C VAL A 175 -5.44 -18.22 -2.41
N PRO A 176 -5.86 -18.57 -3.65
CA PRO A 176 -4.97 -19.10 -4.68
C PRO A 176 -3.71 -18.25 -4.88
N GLU A 177 -2.56 -18.91 -5.08
CA GLU A 177 -1.24 -18.27 -5.16
C GLU A 177 -1.24 -17.08 -6.15
N GLY A 178 -1.04 -15.86 -5.65
CA GLY A 178 -0.56 -14.75 -6.47
C GLY A 178 -1.56 -13.67 -6.85
N GLY A 179 -2.76 -13.63 -6.27
CA GLY A 179 -3.41 -12.32 -6.14
C GLY A 179 -2.44 -11.40 -5.40
N LEU A 180 -2.19 -10.18 -5.89
CA LEU A 180 -1.36 -9.18 -5.21
C LEU A 180 -2.10 -8.71 -3.93
N VAL A 181 -2.34 -9.63 -2.98
CA VAL A 181 -3.06 -9.31 -1.75
C VAL A 181 -2.18 -8.34 -0.98
N THR A 182 -2.70 -7.14 -0.82
CA THR A 182 -2.03 -6.06 -0.14
C THR A 182 -2.77 -5.72 1.13
N VAL A 183 -2.16 -4.87 1.95
CA VAL A 183 -2.91 -4.12 2.97
C VAL A 183 -3.99 -3.32 2.24
N CYS A 184 -5.24 -3.39 2.70
CA CYS A 184 -6.32 -2.57 2.18
C CYS A 184 -6.01 -1.09 2.42
N ASP A 185 -6.14 -0.26 1.40
CA ASP A 185 -6.23 1.17 1.60
C ASP A 185 -7.65 1.61 2.02
N TYR A 186 -7.81 2.87 2.41
CA TYR A 186 -9.10 3.43 2.81
C TYR A 186 -10.20 3.28 1.75
N VAL A 187 -9.88 3.48 0.47
CA VAL A 187 -10.85 3.38 -0.63
C VAL A 187 -11.31 1.94 -0.79
N GLN A 188 -10.40 0.97 -0.71
CA GLN A 188 -10.74 -0.44 -0.77
C GLN A 188 -11.63 -0.88 0.40
N VAL A 189 -11.41 -0.34 1.61
CA VAL A 189 -12.29 -0.63 2.76
C VAL A 189 -13.71 -0.10 2.51
N LEU A 190 -13.84 1.13 1.99
CA LEU A 190 -15.16 1.69 1.61
C LEU A 190 -15.86 0.85 0.54
N GLN A 191 -15.11 0.40 -0.48
CA GLN A 191 -15.65 -0.42 -1.54
C GLN A 191 -16.09 -1.80 -1.04
N ALA A 192 -15.27 -2.46 -0.21
CA ALA A 192 -15.60 -3.74 0.41
C ALA A 192 -16.80 -3.64 1.37
N GLU A 193 -16.93 -2.53 2.10
CA GLU A 193 -18.10 -2.23 2.92
C GLU A 193 -19.36 -2.09 2.04
N LEU A 194 -19.28 -1.30 0.96
CA LEU A 194 -20.40 -1.10 0.03
C LEU A 194 -20.83 -2.39 -0.67
N ALA A 195 -19.87 -3.25 -1.00
CA ALA A 195 -20.09 -4.58 -1.57
C ALA A 195 -20.64 -5.60 -0.55
N GLY A 196 -20.67 -5.26 0.74
CA GLY A 196 -21.14 -6.14 1.82
C GLY A 196 -20.18 -7.29 2.15
N GLU A 197 -18.95 -7.24 1.65
CA GLU A 197 -17.94 -8.30 1.83
C GLU A 197 -17.44 -8.37 3.28
N LEU A 198 -17.52 -7.26 3.99
CA LEU A 198 -17.13 -7.15 5.40
C LEU A 198 -18.16 -7.76 6.37
N ALA A 199 -19.28 -8.31 5.86
CA ALA A 199 -20.35 -8.86 6.69
C ALA A 199 -19.90 -10.03 7.59
N ALA A 200 -18.86 -10.76 7.18
CA ALA A 200 -18.31 -11.88 7.95
C ALA A 200 -17.39 -11.43 9.09
N VAL A 201 -16.93 -10.18 9.10
CA VAL A 201 -16.03 -9.69 10.16
C VAL A 201 -16.81 -9.55 11.47
N PRO A 202 -16.32 -10.15 12.59
CA PRO A 202 -17.04 -10.11 13.86
C PRO A 202 -17.22 -8.67 14.38
N MET A 203 -18.40 -8.40 14.95
CA MET A 203 -18.67 -7.14 15.65
C MET A 203 -17.67 -6.92 16.80
N GLY A 204 -17.22 -5.67 16.96
CA GLY A 204 -16.21 -5.27 17.95
C GLY A 204 -14.76 -5.56 17.51
N THR A 205 -14.55 -6.11 16.32
CA THR A 205 -13.22 -6.13 15.70
C THR A 205 -12.79 -4.69 15.41
N THR A 206 -11.52 -4.40 15.62
CA THR A 206 -10.92 -3.16 15.11
C THR A 206 -9.77 -3.48 14.17
N ALA A 207 -9.54 -2.65 13.17
CA ALA A 207 -8.42 -2.82 12.23
C ALA A 207 -7.73 -1.49 11.94
N TRP A 208 -6.41 -1.50 11.84
CA TRP A 208 -5.63 -0.35 11.39
C TRP A 208 -6.04 0.04 9.98
N LEU A 209 -6.14 1.35 9.73
CA LEU A 209 -6.58 1.88 8.45
C LEU A 209 -5.41 2.55 7.71
N HIS A 210 -5.02 2.02 6.56
CA HIS A 210 -4.00 2.64 5.71
C HIS A 210 -4.65 3.65 4.75
N ARG A 211 -4.83 4.88 5.21
CA ARG A 211 -5.43 5.94 4.39
C ARG A 211 -4.36 6.71 3.61
N THR A 212 -4.40 6.65 2.28
CA THR A 212 -3.51 7.39 1.36
C THR A 212 -4.25 8.41 0.51
N THR A 213 -5.55 8.55 0.71
CA THR A 213 -6.43 9.47 -0.02
C THR A 213 -7.20 10.37 0.95
N LEU A 214 -7.82 11.41 0.41
CA LEU A 214 -8.77 12.25 1.14
C LEU A 214 -9.90 11.40 1.74
N ALA A 215 -10.34 11.79 2.93
CA ALA A 215 -11.55 11.27 3.57
C ALA A 215 -12.32 12.43 4.21
N ASP A 216 -13.65 12.30 4.27
CA ASP A 216 -14.48 13.27 4.97
C ASP A 216 -14.44 13.02 6.48
N VAL A 217 -13.79 13.91 7.22
CA VAL A 217 -13.75 13.90 8.69
C VAL A 217 -14.66 15.00 9.19
N MET A 218 -15.78 14.61 9.81
CA MET A 218 -16.82 15.55 10.28
C MET A 218 -17.37 16.47 9.17
N GLY A 219 -17.41 15.99 7.92
CA GLY A 219 -17.89 16.75 6.76
C GLY A 219 -16.86 17.74 6.19
N VAL A 220 -15.60 17.65 6.63
CA VAL A 220 -14.47 18.38 6.06
C VAL A 220 -13.53 17.36 5.40
N PRO A 221 -13.15 17.56 4.12
CA PRO A 221 -12.09 16.75 3.52
C PRO A 221 -10.79 16.91 4.30
N SER A 222 -10.29 15.82 4.86
CA SER A 222 -9.02 15.74 5.60
C SER A 222 -7.96 15.06 4.74
N GLU A 223 -6.78 15.67 4.64
CA GLU A 223 -5.63 15.09 3.94
C GLU A 223 -5.12 13.82 4.65
N PRO A 224 -4.71 12.80 3.90
CA PRO A 224 -3.98 11.69 4.46
C PRO A 224 -2.61 12.17 4.93
N GLY A 225 -2.04 11.51 5.93
CA GLY A 225 -0.70 11.86 6.40
C GLY A 225 -0.04 10.70 7.12
N VAL A 226 1.29 10.73 7.15
CA VAL A 226 2.07 9.71 7.85
C VAL A 226 1.81 9.77 9.36
N GLY A 227 1.36 10.93 9.88
CA GLY A 227 0.91 11.11 11.25
C GLY A 227 -0.22 10.15 11.61
N GLY A 228 -1.31 10.14 10.85
CA GLY A 228 -2.45 9.22 11.04
C GLY A 228 -2.16 7.75 10.69
N ARG A 229 -0.97 7.44 10.17
CA ARG A 229 -0.52 6.07 9.86
C ARG A 229 0.60 5.61 10.77
N CYS A 230 0.71 6.14 11.99
CA CYS A 230 1.76 5.77 12.94
C CYS A 230 3.18 5.84 12.32
N ALA A 231 3.45 6.91 11.56
CA ALA A 231 4.65 7.07 10.74
C ALA A 231 4.90 5.85 9.83
N GLU A 232 3.95 5.55 8.94
CA GLU A 232 3.95 4.37 8.06
C GLU A 232 4.11 3.03 8.78
N TRP A 233 3.42 2.92 9.92
CA TRP A 233 3.39 1.73 10.77
C TRP A 233 4.76 1.32 11.29
N SER A 234 5.68 2.29 11.37
CA SER A 234 7.06 2.06 11.80
C SER A 234 7.31 2.49 13.24
N THR A 235 6.44 3.34 13.80
CA THR A 235 6.57 3.83 15.17
C THR A 235 5.89 2.93 16.19
N VAL A 236 6.54 2.78 17.35
CA VAL A 236 5.98 2.17 18.57
C VAL A 236 5.51 3.21 19.58
N ALA A 237 5.78 4.49 19.30
CA ALA A 237 5.58 5.57 20.23
C ALA A 237 4.15 6.15 20.09
N ASN A 238 3.57 6.57 21.22
CA ASN A 238 2.22 7.14 21.29
C ASN A 238 2.19 8.67 21.23
N ASP A 239 3.35 9.29 21.21
CA ASP A 239 3.53 10.71 21.44
C ASP A 239 3.84 11.50 20.17
N LEU A 240 4.13 10.83 19.05
CA LEU A 240 4.56 11.49 17.83
C LEU A 240 3.64 11.28 16.64
N ALA A 241 2.79 10.25 16.66
CA ALA A 241 1.91 9.90 15.55
C ALA A 241 0.66 9.20 16.07
N ASP A 242 -0.38 9.25 15.25
CA ASP A 242 -1.69 8.68 15.51
C ASP A 242 -1.97 7.49 14.58
N GLY A 243 -2.84 6.59 15.00
CA GLY A 243 -3.19 5.38 14.27
C GLY A 243 -4.65 5.38 13.92
N GLU A 244 -4.98 5.83 12.71
CA GLU A 244 -6.32 5.71 12.15
C GLU A 244 -6.74 4.24 12.11
N TYR A 245 -8.01 3.99 12.43
CA TYR A 245 -8.55 2.64 12.48
C TYR A 245 -10.04 2.61 12.17
N VAL A 246 -10.52 1.41 11.93
CA VAL A 246 -11.94 1.10 11.77
C VAL A 246 -12.44 0.19 12.88
N GLU A 247 -13.69 0.35 13.27
CA GLU A 247 -14.42 -0.55 14.16
C GLU A 247 -15.60 -1.20 13.42
N PHE A 248 -15.69 -2.52 13.49
CA PHE A 248 -16.76 -3.29 12.87
C PHE A 248 -17.98 -3.33 13.79
N LEU A 249 -19.09 -2.73 13.36
CA LEU A 249 -20.35 -2.67 14.13
C LEU A 249 -21.23 -3.92 13.93
N GLY A 250 -20.79 -4.85 13.09
CA GLY A 250 -21.50 -6.08 12.73
C GLY A 250 -22.37 -5.92 11.48
N GLY A 251 -22.63 -7.04 10.80
CA GLY A 251 -23.43 -7.05 9.56
C GLY A 251 -22.80 -6.28 8.40
N GLY A 252 -21.47 -6.06 8.44
CA GLY A 252 -20.71 -5.37 7.42
C GLY A 252 -20.56 -3.88 7.62
N MET A 253 -21.24 -3.30 8.62
CA MET A 253 -21.13 -1.86 8.92
C MET A 253 -19.80 -1.52 9.59
N VAL A 254 -19.17 -0.45 9.13
CA VAL A 254 -17.87 0.02 9.61
C VAL A 254 -18.01 1.43 10.20
N SER A 255 -17.40 1.67 11.35
CA SER A 255 -17.18 2.99 11.92
C SER A 255 -15.73 3.40 11.71
N TYR A 256 -15.50 4.58 11.14
CA TYR A 256 -14.16 5.10 10.86
C TYR A 256 -13.74 6.05 11.97
N VAL A 257 -12.58 5.80 12.56
CA VAL A 257 -11.95 6.69 13.53
C VAL A 257 -10.71 7.27 12.86
N LEU A 258 -10.92 8.45 12.28
CA LEU A 258 -9.95 9.16 11.46
C LEU A 258 -9.33 10.32 12.23
N ASP A 259 -8.10 10.62 11.87
CA ASP A 259 -7.34 11.74 12.41
C ASP A 259 -7.64 12.99 11.57
N ASP A 260 -8.15 14.03 12.22
CA ASP A 260 -8.37 15.34 11.62
C ASP A 260 -7.09 16.18 11.53
N ASP A 261 -5.99 15.71 12.12
CA ASP A 261 -4.70 16.39 12.17
C ASP A 261 -3.53 15.43 11.93
N THR A 262 -3.42 14.94 10.68
CA THR A 262 -2.43 13.92 10.29
C THR A 262 -0.98 14.41 10.20
N PHE A 263 -0.66 15.57 10.79
CA PHE A 263 0.66 16.18 10.75
C PHE A 263 1.72 15.30 11.45
N TYR A 264 2.94 15.30 10.90
CA TYR A 264 4.07 14.59 11.49
C TYR A 264 5.40 15.20 11.05
N ASP A 265 6.20 15.64 12.02
CA ASP A 265 7.59 16.08 11.82
C ASP A 265 8.60 15.26 12.65
N GLY A 266 8.12 14.29 13.43
CA GLY A 266 8.92 13.46 14.34
C GLY A 266 9.39 14.17 15.62
N VAL A 267 8.88 15.36 15.92
CA VAL A 267 9.27 16.16 17.09
C VAL A 267 8.05 16.72 17.84
N ASP A 268 7.06 17.23 17.12
CA ASP A 268 5.87 17.84 17.68
C ASP A 268 4.87 16.77 18.15
N THR A 269 4.59 16.78 19.45
CA THR A 269 3.66 15.84 20.07
C THR A 269 2.23 16.39 20.16
N THR A 270 2.02 17.66 19.81
CA THR A 270 0.74 18.37 20.03
C THR A 270 -0.36 17.99 19.04
N HIS A 271 0.03 17.31 17.96
CA HIS A 271 -0.87 16.80 16.92
C HIS A 271 -1.39 15.38 17.21
N THR A 272 -1.02 14.77 18.34
CA THR A 272 -1.48 13.41 18.69
C THR A 272 -2.78 13.42 19.50
N GLN A 273 -3.55 12.34 19.37
CA GLN A 273 -4.79 12.09 20.12
C GLN A 273 -4.70 10.85 21.04
N PRO A 274 -3.93 10.93 22.15
CA PRO A 274 -3.83 9.85 23.12
C PRO A 274 -5.20 9.40 23.67
N GLY A 275 -5.32 8.10 23.95
CA GLY A 275 -6.56 7.44 24.36
C GLY A 275 -7.51 7.07 23.21
N THR A 276 -7.40 7.72 22.05
CA THR A 276 -8.30 7.49 20.90
C THR A 276 -7.56 6.86 19.74
N LEU A 277 -6.52 7.53 19.24
CA LEU A 277 -5.74 7.15 18.05
C LEU A 277 -4.33 6.67 18.42
N GLU A 278 -4.19 6.01 19.57
CA GLU A 278 -2.89 5.55 20.06
C GLU A 278 -2.25 4.52 19.13
N CYS A 279 -1.03 4.79 18.69
CA CYS A 279 -0.19 3.82 17.97
C CYS A 279 0.35 2.72 18.91
N GLY A 280 1.20 3.11 19.85
CA GLY A 280 1.71 2.26 20.90
C GLY A 280 0.62 1.62 21.78
N THR A 281 0.87 0.36 22.16
CA THR A 281 0.05 -0.47 23.08
C THR A 281 -1.27 -1.03 22.56
N GLN A 282 -1.82 -0.48 21.48
CA GLN A 282 -3.04 -1.01 20.88
C GLN A 282 -2.73 -2.17 19.93
N MET A 283 -3.63 -3.15 19.91
CA MET A 283 -3.57 -4.30 19.02
C MET A 283 -4.84 -4.31 18.17
N ARG A 284 -4.69 -4.21 16.85
CA ARG A 284 -5.81 -4.19 15.90
C ARG A 284 -5.50 -5.12 14.74
N ALA A 285 -6.51 -5.53 13.99
CA ALA A 285 -6.28 -6.32 12.78
C ALA A 285 -5.62 -5.48 11.68
N ILE A 286 -5.07 -6.15 10.67
CA ILE A 286 -4.78 -5.56 9.36
C ILE A 286 -5.79 -6.15 8.38
N LEU A 287 -6.49 -5.31 7.62
CA LEU A 287 -7.34 -5.79 6.53
C LEU A 287 -6.49 -6.02 5.29
N CYS A 288 -6.73 -7.13 4.62
CA CYS A 288 -6.01 -7.53 3.42
C CYS A 288 -6.97 -7.58 2.25
N CYS A 289 -6.63 -6.90 1.16
CA CYS A 289 -7.47 -6.75 -0.01
C CYS A 289 -6.77 -7.27 -1.25
N HIS A 290 -7.56 -7.75 -2.20
CA HIS A 290 -7.12 -7.90 -3.58
C HIS A 290 -6.82 -6.52 -4.18
N PRO A 291 -5.83 -6.40 -5.08
CA PRO A 291 -5.51 -5.13 -5.71
C PRO A 291 -6.75 -4.64 -6.47
N SER A 292 -7.05 -3.34 -6.43
CA SER A 292 -8.05 -2.78 -7.32
C SER A 292 -7.52 -2.79 -8.75
N CYS A 293 -8.35 -3.22 -9.70
CA CYS A 293 -8.10 -2.95 -11.11
C CYS A 293 -8.26 -1.44 -11.29
N THR A 294 -7.17 -0.70 -11.44
CA THR A 294 -7.27 0.63 -12.03
C THR A 294 -7.52 0.44 -13.53
N PRO A 295 -8.65 0.90 -14.08
CA PRO A 295 -8.90 0.86 -15.52
C PRO A 295 -7.91 1.76 -16.28
#